data_AF-A0A2H4I8G3-F1
#
_entry.id   AF-A0A2H4I8G3-F1
#
_cell.length_a   1.000
_cell.length_b   1.000
_cell.length_c   1.000
_cell.angle_alpha   90.00
_cell.angle_beta   90.00
_cell.angle_gamma   90.00
#
_symmetry.space_group_name_H-M   'P 1'
#
loop_
_entity.id
_entity.type
_entity.pdbx_description
1 polymer ?
#
loop_
_entity_poly.entity_id
_entity_poly.type
_entity_poly.pdbx_seq_one_letter_code
_entity_poly.pdbx_strand_id
1 'polypeptide(L)'
;MAHGRRFFNDAARSFFEWLIGEALEAEDPETPGTPALVTMLDAGAAFYRSRIASGELEARSFAENPGIALGAAPKERAANNRMSPAGVPLLYVSREIDTCIAEVRPSIGDTVVVGRFQSTASLRFFDFTRLGRRLRHAPLSLFDPSYRKRSEHRLLLEYLHEEIARPVRTGDTDYVMTQALAEFIRYDKKWAFDGIAFRSVQCEGGVNYVLFDRGEPEAMLAPDWRPAFHLAIECEAVSMHVIEGVRYSHVPASIPVQATKSW
;
A
#
# COMPACT_ATOMS: atom_id res chain seq x y z
N MET A 1 22.87 -19.56 -8.99
CA MET A 1 21.65 -19.00 -9.60
C MET A 1 20.99 -18.13 -8.55
N ALA A 2 21.25 -16.82 -8.61
CA ALA A 2 21.03 -15.87 -7.52
C ALA A 2 19.60 -15.32 -7.51
N HIS A 3 19.11 -15.01 -6.31
CA HIS A 3 17.76 -14.57 -5.94
C HIS A 3 17.14 -13.49 -6.86
N GLY A 4 16.44 -13.89 -7.91
CA GLY A 4 15.78 -12.95 -8.82
C GLY A 4 14.32 -12.65 -8.47
N ARG A 5 13.59 -13.59 -7.86
CA ARG A 5 12.16 -13.48 -7.53
C ARG A 5 11.84 -14.39 -6.36
N ARG A 6 11.52 -13.85 -5.18
CA ARG A 6 11.43 -14.65 -3.94
C ARG A 6 10.23 -15.60 -3.94
N PHE A 7 9.14 -15.23 -4.62
CA PHE A 7 7.86 -15.96 -4.54
C PHE A 7 7.44 -16.70 -5.81
N PHE A 8 8.25 -16.71 -6.87
CA PHE A 8 7.76 -17.16 -8.19
C PHE A 8 8.41 -18.43 -8.71
N ASN A 9 7.68 -19.55 -8.59
CA ASN A 9 7.74 -20.62 -9.59
C ASN A 9 6.86 -20.26 -10.80
N ASP A 10 6.96 -21.02 -11.90
CA ASP A 10 6.23 -20.72 -13.14
C ASP A 10 4.71 -20.74 -12.99
N ALA A 11 4.18 -21.60 -12.11
CA ALA A 11 2.76 -21.68 -11.83
C ALA A 11 2.24 -20.42 -11.12
N ALA A 12 2.95 -19.95 -10.09
CA ALA A 12 2.62 -18.72 -9.38
C ALA A 12 2.71 -17.50 -10.32
N ARG A 13 3.76 -17.43 -11.16
CA ARG A 13 3.88 -16.36 -12.16
C ARG A 13 2.67 -16.35 -13.11
N SER A 14 2.34 -17.50 -13.69
CA SER A 14 1.22 -17.63 -14.64
C SER A 14 -0.12 -17.26 -13.99
N PHE A 15 -0.29 -17.58 -12.71
CA PHE A 15 -1.47 -17.20 -11.94
C PHE A 15 -1.60 -15.68 -11.80
N PHE A 16 -0.54 -14.99 -11.36
CA PHE A 16 -0.58 -13.53 -11.20
C PHE A 16 -0.62 -12.78 -12.53
N GLU A 17 0.05 -13.27 -13.58
CA GLU A 17 -0.07 -12.73 -14.94
C GLU A 17 -1.53 -12.71 -15.39
N TRP A 18 -2.25 -13.80 -15.14
CA TRP A 18 -3.64 -13.91 -15.54
C TRP A 18 -4.56 -13.07 -14.65
N LEU A 19 -4.31 -13.05 -13.34
CA LEU A 19 -5.05 -12.23 -12.38
C LEU A 19 -4.94 -10.73 -12.69
N ILE A 20 -3.71 -10.23 -12.86
CA ILE A 20 -3.45 -8.83 -13.22
C ILE A 20 -3.94 -8.54 -14.63
N GLY A 21 -3.84 -9.49 -15.56
CA GLY A 21 -4.43 -9.38 -16.90
C GLY A 21 -5.93 -9.10 -16.85
N GLU A 22 -6.71 -9.92 -16.15
CA GLU A 22 -8.16 -9.70 -15.98
C GLU A 22 -8.47 -8.37 -15.29
N ALA A 23 -7.61 -7.94 -14.36
CA ALA A 23 -7.75 -6.68 -13.63
C ALA A 23 -7.53 -5.46 -14.55
N LEU A 24 -6.54 -5.54 -15.46
CA LEU A 24 -6.15 -4.45 -16.36
C LEU A 24 -6.97 -4.40 -17.65
N GLU A 25 -7.62 -5.50 -18.02
CA GLU A 25 -8.64 -5.54 -19.09
C GLU A 25 -10.00 -4.99 -18.63
N ALA A 26 -10.19 -4.76 -17.33
CA ALA A 26 -11.41 -4.13 -16.83
C ALA A 26 -11.50 -2.68 -17.29
N GLU A 27 -12.71 -2.26 -17.68
CA GLU A 27 -13.02 -0.88 -18.02
C GLU A 27 -13.81 -0.21 -16.88
N ASP A 28 -13.49 1.05 -16.61
CA ASP A 28 -14.32 1.89 -15.74
C ASP A 28 -15.40 2.55 -16.64
N PRO A 29 -16.70 2.30 -16.40
CA PRO A 29 -17.78 2.91 -17.19
C PRO A 29 -17.74 4.44 -17.20
N GLU A 30 -17.20 5.05 -16.15
CA GLU A 30 -17.10 6.50 -15.99
C GLU A 30 -15.90 7.07 -16.77
N THR A 31 -14.91 6.24 -17.10
CA THR A 31 -13.73 6.63 -17.91
C THR A 31 -13.40 5.58 -18.97
N PRO A 32 -14.18 5.50 -20.06
CA PRO A 32 -13.97 4.53 -21.14
C PRO A 32 -12.60 4.70 -21.81
N GLY A 33 -11.92 3.58 -22.10
CA GLY A 33 -10.63 3.57 -22.81
C GLY A 33 -9.38 3.74 -21.96
N THR A 34 -9.52 3.97 -20.65
CA THR A 34 -8.42 3.85 -19.68
C THR A 34 -8.56 2.56 -18.87
N PRO A 35 -7.48 1.79 -18.67
CA PRO A 35 -7.51 0.62 -17.81
C PRO A 35 -8.05 0.99 -16.43
N ALA A 36 -9.07 0.27 -15.97
CA ALA A 36 -9.83 0.71 -14.81
C ALA A 36 -8.96 0.83 -13.55
N LEU A 37 -7.94 -0.01 -13.41
CA LEU A 37 -7.10 -0.11 -12.22
C LEU A 37 -5.74 0.58 -12.35
N VAL A 38 -5.62 1.55 -13.25
CA VAL A 38 -4.40 2.35 -13.40
C VAL A 38 -4.69 3.79 -13.03
N THR A 39 -3.95 4.30 -12.05
CA THR A 39 -3.95 5.73 -11.71
C THR A 39 -2.62 6.34 -12.09
N MET A 40 -2.70 7.37 -12.93
CA MET A 40 -1.57 8.23 -13.30
C MET A 40 -1.64 9.49 -12.45
N LEU A 41 -0.51 9.84 -11.82
CA LEU A 41 -0.34 11.12 -11.15
C LEU A 41 0.76 11.89 -11.86
N ASP A 42 0.51 13.16 -12.18
CA ASP A 42 1.52 14.01 -12.82
C ASP A 42 2.65 14.35 -11.85
N ALA A 43 3.82 14.69 -12.43
CA ALA A 43 4.92 15.26 -11.67
C ALA A 43 4.43 16.47 -10.85
N GLY A 44 4.95 16.62 -9.64
CA GLY A 44 4.50 17.65 -8.72
C GLY A 44 3.37 17.23 -7.77
N ALA A 45 2.80 16.02 -7.93
CA ALA A 45 1.84 15.47 -6.99
C ALA A 45 2.44 15.34 -5.57
N ALA A 46 1.68 15.80 -4.58
CA ALA A 46 2.06 15.77 -3.17
C ALA A 46 1.66 14.46 -2.48
N PHE A 47 2.54 14.03 -1.57
CA PHE A 47 2.35 12.89 -0.68
C PHE A 47 2.88 13.22 0.71
N TYR A 48 2.44 12.48 1.72
CA TYR A 48 2.83 12.72 3.10
C TYR A 48 3.30 11.43 3.76
N ARG A 49 4.30 11.55 4.62
CA ARG A 49 4.69 10.46 5.53
C ARG A 49 4.95 11.01 6.92
N SER A 50 4.55 10.23 7.92
CA SER A 50 4.61 10.61 9.33
C SER A 50 5.42 9.63 10.16
N ARG A 51 5.91 10.10 11.31
CA ARG A 51 6.45 9.28 12.40
C ARG A 51 6.02 9.86 13.74
N ILE A 52 5.75 8.98 14.70
CA ILE A 52 5.59 9.36 16.11
C ILE A 52 6.98 9.63 16.68
N ALA A 53 7.13 10.76 17.35
CA ALA A 53 8.30 11.11 18.13
C ALA A 53 7.97 10.97 19.63
N SER A 54 8.93 10.46 20.40
CA SER A 54 8.85 10.33 21.86
C SER A 54 8.89 11.66 22.61
N GLY A 55 9.14 12.77 21.90
CA GLY A 55 9.10 14.13 22.43
C GLY A 55 9.66 15.16 21.46
N GLU A 56 9.71 16.42 21.88
CA GLU A 56 10.09 17.56 21.03
C GLU A 56 11.54 17.45 20.50
N LEU A 57 12.47 16.92 21.30
CA LEU A 57 13.86 16.77 20.89
C LEU A 57 14.01 15.80 19.70
N GLU A 58 13.33 14.65 19.78
CA GLU A 58 13.34 13.67 18.67
C GLU A 58 12.59 14.24 17.46
N ALA A 59 11.48 14.95 17.67
CA ALA A 59 10.74 15.61 16.60
C ALA A 59 11.63 16.61 15.83
N ARG A 60 12.42 17.42 16.54
CA ARG A 60 13.40 18.35 15.94
C ARG A 60 14.48 17.60 15.16
N SER A 61 14.97 16.47 15.68
CA SER A 61 15.97 15.65 14.97
C SER A 61 15.44 15.10 13.64
N PHE A 62 14.13 14.83 13.54
CA PHE A 62 13.51 14.42 12.28
C PHE A 62 13.48 15.58 11.28
N ALA A 63 13.28 16.81 11.74
CA ALA A 63 13.30 18.00 10.89
C ALA A 63 14.72 18.41 10.44
N GLU A 64 15.75 18.11 11.23
CA GLU A 64 17.15 18.37 10.86
C GLU A 64 17.63 17.51 9.68
N ASN A 65 17.15 16.26 9.58
CA ASN A 65 17.48 15.37 8.47
C ASN A 65 16.25 14.59 7.99
N PRO A 66 15.31 15.27 7.30
CA PRO A 66 14.01 14.70 7.01
C PRO A 66 14.09 13.60 5.95
N GLY A 67 15.08 13.65 5.05
CA GLY A 67 15.33 12.58 4.07
C GLY A 67 15.68 11.24 4.73
N ILE A 68 16.47 11.24 5.80
CA ILE A 68 16.81 10.02 6.55
C ILE A 68 15.69 9.64 7.50
N ALA A 69 15.14 10.62 8.23
CA ALA A 69 14.16 10.38 9.26
C ALA A 69 12.81 9.95 8.69
N LEU A 70 12.34 10.60 7.62
CA LEU A 70 11.02 10.36 7.03
C LEU A 70 11.12 9.55 5.72
N GLY A 71 12.30 9.38 5.13
CA GLY A 71 12.52 8.50 3.99
C GLY A 71 12.39 7.00 4.31
N ALA A 72 12.43 6.17 3.27
CA ALA A 72 12.30 4.71 3.41
C ALA A 72 13.36 4.16 4.38
N ALA A 73 12.98 3.16 5.17
CA ALA A 73 13.94 2.52 6.07
C ALA A 73 15.06 1.86 5.25
N PRO A 74 16.31 1.85 5.74
CA PRO A 74 17.37 1.05 5.13
C PRO A 74 17.01 -0.45 5.23
N LYS A 75 17.57 -1.28 4.34
CA LYS A 75 17.20 -2.70 4.24
C LYS A 75 17.35 -3.45 5.56
N GLU A 76 18.35 -3.11 6.38
CA GLU A 76 18.61 -3.75 7.68
C GLU A 76 17.50 -3.49 8.71
N ARG A 77 16.70 -2.43 8.51
CA ARG A 77 15.60 -2.02 9.40
C ARG A 77 14.24 -2.08 8.73
N ALA A 78 14.17 -2.53 7.48
CA ALA A 78 12.92 -2.67 6.76
C ALA A 78 12.09 -3.79 7.42
N ALA A 79 10.98 -3.41 8.04
CA ALA A 79 10.09 -4.33 8.74
C ALA A 79 9.27 -5.18 7.76
N ASN A 80 8.68 -6.27 8.27
CA ASN A 80 7.69 -7.06 7.54
C ASN A 80 6.37 -6.28 7.46
N ASN A 81 5.93 -5.94 6.25
CA ASN A 81 4.72 -5.17 5.96
C ASN A 81 3.82 -5.91 4.96
N ARG A 82 2.57 -5.44 4.78
CA ARG A 82 1.61 -6.06 3.84
C ARG A 82 2.14 -6.27 2.43
N MET A 83 2.92 -5.32 1.92
CA MET A 83 3.39 -5.30 0.53
C MET A 83 4.89 -5.60 0.41
N SER A 84 5.60 -5.76 1.52
CA SER A 84 7.03 -6.05 1.49
C SER A 84 7.49 -6.94 2.66
N PRO A 85 8.27 -8.00 2.40
CA PRO A 85 8.90 -8.75 3.47
C PRO A 85 9.97 -7.93 4.18
N ALA A 86 10.36 -8.37 5.38
CA ALA A 86 11.51 -7.81 6.07
C ALA A 86 12.76 -7.84 5.17
N GLY A 87 13.55 -6.76 5.21
CA GLY A 87 14.72 -6.60 4.34
C GLY A 87 14.45 -5.99 2.95
N VAL A 88 13.19 -5.79 2.56
CA VAL A 88 12.82 -5.17 1.27
C VAL A 88 12.16 -3.82 1.54
N PRO A 89 12.89 -2.70 1.44
CA PRO A 89 12.32 -1.40 1.74
C PRO A 89 11.43 -0.92 0.59
N LEU A 90 10.19 -0.59 0.93
CA LEU A 90 9.27 0.20 0.11
C LEU A 90 8.96 1.52 0.83
N LEU A 91 8.53 2.53 0.08
CA LEU A 91 8.15 3.82 0.65
C LEU A 91 6.63 3.93 0.74
N TYR A 92 6.11 3.91 1.96
CA TYR A 92 4.69 4.09 2.26
C TYR A 92 4.39 5.57 2.51
N VAL A 93 3.42 6.12 1.78
CA VAL A 93 2.97 7.51 1.91
C VAL A 93 1.45 7.59 1.78
N SER A 94 0.86 8.69 2.23
CA SER A 94 -0.58 8.96 2.09
C SER A 94 -0.82 10.19 1.22
N ARG A 95 -2.02 10.30 0.64
CA ARG A 95 -2.44 11.45 -0.15
C ARG A 95 -2.71 12.68 0.71
N GLU A 96 -3.39 12.49 1.83
CA GLU A 96 -3.76 13.55 2.78
C GLU A 96 -2.94 13.46 4.08
N ILE A 97 -2.73 14.61 4.74
CA ILE A 97 -2.05 14.68 6.05
C ILE A 97 -2.84 13.91 7.11
N ASP A 98 -4.16 14.07 7.16
CA ASP A 98 -5.00 13.41 8.16
C ASP A 98 -4.93 11.88 8.03
N THR A 99 -4.96 11.36 6.80
CA THR A 99 -4.73 9.95 6.52
C THR A 99 -3.34 9.51 6.98
N CYS A 100 -2.32 10.29 6.66
CA CYS A 100 -0.95 10.03 7.06
C CYS A 100 -0.78 9.95 8.60
N ILE A 101 -1.42 10.85 9.35
CA ILE A 101 -1.38 10.84 10.81
C ILE A 101 -2.16 9.63 11.35
N ALA A 102 -3.31 9.31 10.77
CA ALA A 102 -4.12 8.17 11.19
C ALA A 102 -3.40 6.82 11.02
N GLU A 103 -2.57 6.66 9.98
CA GLU A 103 -1.82 5.41 9.73
C GLU A 103 -0.79 5.07 10.82
N VAL A 104 -0.21 6.07 11.49
CA VAL A 104 0.74 5.80 12.61
C VAL A 104 0.04 5.54 13.94
N ARG A 105 -1.30 5.67 14.00
CA ARG A 105 -2.15 5.38 15.16
C ARG A 105 -1.66 6.02 16.47
N PRO A 106 -1.49 7.35 16.49
CA PRO A 106 -0.97 8.03 17.65
C PRO A 106 -2.00 8.06 18.78
N SER A 107 -1.51 8.13 20.01
CA SER A 107 -2.29 8.35 21.23
C SER A 107 -2.47 9.83 21.51
N ILE A 108 -3.44 10.18 22.36
CA ILE A 108 -3.60 11.56 22.84
C ILE A 108 -2.31 11.99 23.56
N GLY A 109 -1.78 13.15 23.19
CA GLY A 109 -0.51 13.68 23.68
C GLY A 109 0.72 13.27 22.88
N ASP A 110 0.61 12.31 21.96
CA ASP A 110 1.74 11.96 21.08
C ASP A 110 2.09 13.13 20.16
N THR A 111 3.38 13.24 19.85
CA THR A 111 3.90 14.19 18.86
C THR A 111 4.14 13.45 17.55
N VAL A 112 3.50 13.89 16.47
CA VAL A 112 3.65 13.33 15.12
C VAL A 112 4.37 14.32 14.23
N VAL A 113 5.48 13.89 13.63
CA VAL A 113 6.19 14.67 12.60
C VAL A 113 5.74 14.21 11.23
N VAL A 114 5.32 15.13 10.38
CA VAL A 114 4.83 14.88 9.02
C VAL A 114 5.75 15.59 8.04
N GLY A 115 6.29 14.85 7.08
CA GLY A 115 7.04 15.40 5.95
C GLY A 115 6.22 15.33 4.68
N ARG A 116 6.30 16.40 3.88
CA ARG A 116 5.73 16.45 2.54
C ARG A 116 6.74 15.99 1.51
N PHE A 117 6.28 15.13 0.60
CA PHE A 117 7.02 14.66 -0.55
C PHE A 117 6.34 15.15 -1.81
N GLN A 118 7.14 15.42 -2.83
CA GLN A 118 6.69 15.76 -4.16
C GLN A 118 7.22 14.75 -5.17
N SER A 119 6.35 14.32 -6.07
CA SER A 119 6.78 13.48 -7.19
C SER A 119 7.67 14.26 -8.16
N THR A 120 8.81 13.65 -8.51
CA THR A 120 9.80 14.25 -9.44
C THR A 120 9.55 13.87 -10.89
N ALA A 121 8.63 12.94 -11.14
CA ALA A 121 8.18 12.48 -12.45
C ALA A 121 6.71 12.07 -12.35
N SER A 122 6.04 11.89 -13.49
CA SER A 122 4.72 11.27 -13.50
C SER A 122 4.81 9.83 -12.98
N LEU A 123 3.89 9.46 -12.10
CA LEU A 123 3.85 8.17 -11.41
C LEU A 123 2.69 7.34 -11.90
N ARG A 124 2.93 6.05 -12.13
CA ARG A 124 1.92 5.06 -12.48
C ARG A 124 1.69 4.10 -11.33
N PHE A 125 0.46 4.05 -10.82
CA PHE A 125 0.06 3.16 -9.74
C PHE A 125 -0.90 2.08 -10.23
N PHE A 126 -0.68 0.85 -9.76
CA PHE A 126 -1.75 -0.15 -9.77
C PHE A 126 -2.72 0.20 -8.64
N ASP A 127 -3.97 0.48 -8.99
CA ASP A 127 -4.90 1.17 -8.10
C ASP A 127 -5.99 0.22 -7.57
N PHE A 128 -5.74 -0.35 -6.39
CA PHE A 128 -6.74 -1.16 -5.70
C PHE A 128 -7.92 -0.32 -5.21
N THR A 129 -7.83 1.01 -5.09
CA THR A 129 -8.98 1.84 -4.64
C THR A 129 -10.17 1.74 -5.60
N ARG A 130 -9.90 1.38 -6.85
CA ARG A 130 -10.91 1.29 -7.92
C ARG A 130 -11.58 -0.08 -8.03
N LEU A 131 -11.03 -1.13 -7.40
CA LEU A 131 -11.66 -2.47 -7.40
C LEU A 131 -13.03 -2.50 -6.71
N GLY A 132 -13.28 -1.59 -5.76
CA GLY A 132 -14.60 -1.45 -5.13
C GLY A 132 -15.65 -0.72 -5.99
N ARG A 133 -15.31 -0.31 -7.22
CA ARG A 133 -16.25 0.31 -8.16
C ARG A 133 -16.93 -0.75 -9.01
N ARG A 134 -18.03 -0.39 -9.68
CA ARG A 134 -18.69 -1.27 -10.65
C ARG A 134 -17.86 -1.36 -11.94
N LEU A 135 -16.80 -2.17 -11.89
CA LEU A 135 -15.96 -2.43 -13.05
C LEU A 135 -16.74 -3.18 -14.12
N ARG A 136 -16.59 -2.75 -15.37
CA ARG A 136 -17.06 -3.49 -16.53
C ARG A 136 -15.95 -4.40 -17.01
N HIS A 137 -16.09 -5.67 -16.70
CA HIS A 137 -15.27 -6.68 -17.33
C HIS A 137 -15.93 -7.16 -18.62
N ALA A 138 -15.13 -7.70 -19.56
CA ALA A 138 -15.68 -8.38 -20.72
C ALA A 138 -16.73 -9.43 -20.30
N PRO A 139 -17.87 -9.52 -21.01
CA PRO A 139 -18.97 -10.39 -20.62
C PRO A 139 -18.49 -11.84 -20.51
N LEU A 140 -18.84 -12.48 -19.38
CA LEU A 140 -18.59 -13.90 -19.20
C LEU A 140 -19.59 -14.67 -20.06
N SER A 141 -19.11 -15.35 -21.10
CA SER A 141 -19.92 -16.33 -21.82
C SER A 141 -19.83 -17.66 -21.07
N LEU A 142 -20.99 -18.24 -20.72
CA LEU A 142 -21.06 -19.57 -20.08
C LEU A 142 -20.44 -20.68 -20.94
N PHE A 143 -20.32 -20.44 -22.25
CA PHE A 143 -19.73 -21.36 -23.21
C PHE A 143 -18.25 -21.08 -23.50
N ASP A 144 -17.68 -20.03 -22.90
CA ASP A 144 -16.26 -19.76 -23.00
C ASP A 144 -15.48 -20.77 -22.14
N PRO A 145 -14.51 -21.52 -22.69
CA PRO A 145 -13.69 -22.45 -21.92
C PRO A 145 -12.96 -21.82 -20.72
N SER A 146 -12.72 -20.51 -20.75
CA SER A 146 -12.10 -19.74 -19.67
C SER A 146 -13.07 -19.25 -18.60
N TYR A 147 -14.40 -19.41 -18.78
CA TYR A 147 -15.44 -18.88 -17.90
C TYR A 147 -15.17 -19.09 -16.41
N ARG A 148 -14.88 -20.35 -16.02
CA ARG A 148 -14.67 -20.72 -14.62
C ARG A 148 -13.47 -19.99 -14.03
N LYS A 149 -12.35 -20.02 -14.75
CA LYS A 149 -11.12 -19.33 -14.35
C LYS A 149 -11.39 -17.82 -14.20
N ARG A 150 -12.19 -17.22 -15.09
CA ARG A 150 -12.37 -15.75 -15.13
C ARG A 150 -13.22 -15.30 -13.96
N SER A 151 -14.25 -16.09 -13.67
CA SER A 151 -15.11 -15.92 -12.50
C SER A 151 -14.31 -16.03 -11.20
N GLU A 152 -13.48 -17.08 -11.07
CA GLU A 152 -12.64 -17.32 -9.88
C GLU A 152 -11.65 -16.16 -9.63
N HIS A 153 -11.03 -15.61 -10.67
CA HIS A 153 -10.08 -14.51 -10.49
C HIS A 153 -10.77 -13.17 -10.20
N ARG A 154 -11.95 -12.90 -10.75
CA ARG A 154 -12.71 -11.69 -10.39
C ARG A 154 -13.10 -11.71 -8.91
N LEU A 155 -13.59 -12.85 -8.42
CA LEU A 155 -13.84 -13.09 -6.99
C LEU A 155 -12.55 -12.92 -6.16
N LEU A 156 -11.42 -13.41 -6.66
CA LEU A 156 -10.14 -13.26 -5.97
C LEU A 156 -9.67 -11.80 -5.94
N LEU A 157 -9.87 -11.01 -6.99
CA LEU A 157 -9.54 -9.59 -7.00
C LEU A 157 -10.35 -8.83 -5.94
N GLU A 158 -11.63 -9.14 -5.79
CA GLU A 158 -12.48 -8.62 -4.73
C GLU A 158 -11.96 -9.04 -3.35
N TYR A 159 -11.62 -10.32 -3.16
CA TYR A 159 -11.03 -10.81 -1.92
C TYR A 159 -9.70 -10.12 -1.57
N LEU A 160 -8.81 -9.95 -2.56
CA LEU A 160 -7.53 -9.28 -2.38
C LEU A 160 -7.71 -7.80 -2.06
N HIS A 161 -8.70 -7.14 -2.68
CA HIS A 161 -9.06 -5.77 -2.35
C HIS A 161 -9.42 -5.65 -0.85
N GLU A 162 -10.27 -6.56 -0.36
CA GLU A 162 -10.67 -6.58 1.05
C GLU A 162 -9.50 -6.93 1.99
N GLU A 163 -8.65 -7.90 1.65
CA GLU A 163 -7.47 -8.24 2.47
C GLU A 163 -6.47 -7.09 2.55
N ILE A 164 -6.23 -6.38 1.43
CA ILE A 164 -5.37 -5.19 1.41
C ILE A 164 -5.98 -4.05 2.23
N ALA A 165 -7.31 -3.95 2.28
CA ALA A 165 -8.07 -2.95 3.03
C ALA A 165 -8.46 -3.39 4.46
N ARG A 166 -8.09 -4.59 4.91
CA ARG A 166 -8.38 -5.06 6.29
C ARG A 166 -7.54 -4.31 7.32
N PRO A 167 -7.96 -4.03 8.57
CA PRO A 167 -7.08 -3.40 9.58
C PRO A 167 -5.93 -4.32 10.03
N VAL A 168 -4.69 -3.80 10.22
CA VAL A 168 -3.57 -4.57 10.82
C VAL A 168 -3.85 -4.78 12.30
N ARG A 169 -3.74 -6.02 12.76
CA ARG A 169 -3.69 -6.37 14.19
C ARG A 169 -2.26 -6.65 14.62
N THR A 170 -1.96 -6.38 15.90
CA THR A 170 -0.68 -6.75 16.50
C THR A 170 -0.48 -8.26 16.39
N GLY A 171 0.58 -8.69 15.70
CA GLY A 171 0.89 -10.10 15.46
C GLY A 171 0.49 -10.64 14.08
N ASP A 172 -0.15 -9.85 13.22
CA ASP A 172 -0.41 -10.23 11.83
C ASP A 172 0.94 -10.34 11.06
N THR A 173 1.35 -11.55 10.70
CA THR A 173 2.63 -11.83 10.01
C THR A 173 2.45 -12.52 8.65
N ASP A 174 1.27 -13.07 8.37
CA ASP A 174 1.00 -13.78 7.10
C ASP A 174 0.58 -12.81 6.00
N TYR A 175 1.59 -12.18 5.39
CA TYR A 175 1.42 -11.28 4.24
C TYR A 175 1.95 -11.89 2.95
N VAL A 176 2.18 -13.21 2.91
CA VAL A 176 2.87 -13.86 1.78
C VAL A 176 2.16 -13.58 0.46
N MET A 177 0.82 -13.66 0.44
CA MET A 177 0.04 -13.41 -0.77
C MET A 177 0.10 -11.97 -1.25
N THR A 178 -0.06 -11.00 -0.36
CA THR A 178 -0.03 -9.57 -0.71
C THR A 178 1.39 -9.10 -1.06
N GLN A 179 2.41 -9.67 -0.43
CA GLN A 179 3.83 -9.43 -0.77
C GLN A 179 4.20 -10.02 -2.12
N ALA A 180 3.77 -11.25 -2.40
CA ALA A 180 3.97 -11.86 -3.71
C ALA A 180 3.29 -11.03 -4.80
N LEU A 181 2.03 -10.63 -4.60
CA LEU A 181 1.30 -9.76 -5.52
C LEU A 181 2.04 -8.43 -5.75
N ALA A 182 2.52 -7.79 -4.69
CA ALA A 182 3.27 -6.53 -4.82
C ALA A 182 4.60 -6.71 -5.55
N GLU A 183 5.34 -7.80 -5.29
CA GLU A 183 6.56 -8.15 -6.02
C GLU A 183 6.27 -8.42 -7.50
N PHE A 184 5.15 -9.10 -7.80
CA PHE A 184 4.72 -9.33 -9.17
C PHE A 184 4.45 -8.02 -9.91
N ILE A 185 3.64 -7.13 -9.32
CA ILE A 185 3.30 -5.82 -9.89
C ILE A 185 4.56 -4.98 -10.11
N ARG A 186 5.50 -4.97 -9.14
CA ARG A 186 6.77 -4.24 -9.23
C ARG A 186 7.59 -4.62 -10.46
N TYR A 187 7.62 -5.91 -10.80
CA TYR A 187 8.45 -6.42 -11.90
C TYR A 187 7.69 -6.61 -13.22
N ASP A 188 6.41 -6.24 -13.28
CA ASP A 188 5.66 -6.23 -14.53
C ASP A 188 6.21 -5.15 -15.47
N LYS A 189 6.98 -5.59 -16.47
CA LYS A 189 7.61 -4.71 -17.46
C LYS A 189 6.63 -4.17 -18.50
N LYS A 190 5.45 -4.79 -18.67
CA LYS A 190 4.45 -4.32 -19.63
C LYS A 190 3.87 -2.98 -19.20
N TRP A 191 3.56 -2.88 -17.90
CA TRP A 191 2.96 -1.69 -17.33
C TRP A 191 3.93 -0.81 -16.56
N ALA A 192 5.08 -1.33 -16.10
CA ALA A 192 6.12 -0.54 -15.42
C ALA A 192 5.54 0.39 -14.33
N PHE A 193 4.87 -0.21 -13.34
CA PHE A 193 4.29 0.52 -12.22
C PHE A 193 5.36 1.08 -11.28
N ASP A 194 5.18 2.32 -10.82
CA ASP A 194 6.01 2.95 -9.79
C ASP A 194 5.55 2.54 -8.38
N GLY A 195 4.35 1.99 -8.24
CA GLY A 195 3.80 1.60 -6.95
C GLY A 195 2.39 1.03 -7.01
N ILE A 196 1.80 0.91 -5.82
CA ILE A 196 0.42 0.48 -5.61
C ILE A 196 -0.34 1.55 -4.82
N ALA A 197 -1.57 1.87 -5.23
CA ALA A 197 -2.51 2.70 -4.48
C ALA A 197 -3.58 1.83 -3.81
N PHE A 198 -3.94 2.14 -2.56
CA PHE A 198 -4.96 1.41 -1.81
C PHE A 198 -5.67 2.31 -0.79
N ARG A 199 -6.88 1.93 -0.38
CA ARG A 199 -7.68 2.72 0.56
C ARG A 199 -7.09 2.66 1.97
N SER A 200 -7.10 3.77 2.68
CA SER A 200 -6.81 3.77 4.11
C SER A 200 -7.96 3.09 4.86
N VAL A 201 -7.57 2.28 5.84
CA VAL A 201 -8.50 1.62 6.76
C VAL A 201 -8.77 2.51 7.98
N GLN A 202 -7.86 3.45 8.26
CA GLN A 202 -7.92 4.34 9.41
C GLN A 202 -8.67 5.64 9.11
N CYS A 203 -8.73 6.04 7.83
CA CYS A 203 -9.33 7.29 7.39
C CYS A 203 -10.25 7.04 6.21
N GLU A 204 -11.56 7.24 6.40
CA GLU A 204 -12.56 7.10 5.34
C GLU A 204 -12.27 8.06 4.19
N GLY A 205 -12.26 7.54 2.95
CA GLY A 205 -11.90 8.30 1.76
C GLY A 205 -10.39 8.53 1.58
N GLY A 206 -9.57 8.26 2.59
CA GLY A 206 -8.12 8.41 2.53
C GLY A 206 -7.46 7.41 1.59
N VAL A 207 -6.39 7.83 0.92
CA VAL A 207 -5.63 6.98 -0.01
C VAL A 207 -4.18 6.88 0.44
N ASN A 208 -3.68 5.63 0.46
CA ASN A 208 -2.28 5.30 0.68
C ASN A 208 -1.64 4.83 -0.61
N TYR A 209 -0.33 5.09 -0.71
CA TYR A 209 0.52 4.61 -1.78
C TYR A 209 1.71 3.90 -1.18
N VAL A 210 2.11 2.81 -1.82
CA VAL A 210 3.43 2.20 -1.62
C VAL A 210 4.21 2.33 -2.90
N LEU A 211 5.39 2.93 -2.82
CA LEU A 211 6.28 3.12 -3.96
C LEU A 211 7.35 2.03 -3.99
N PHE A 212 7.62 1.57 -5.21
CA PHE A 212 8.68 0.61 -5.50
C PHE A 212 10.00 1.32 -5.70
N ASP A 213 11.05 0.69 -5.17
CA ASP A 213 12.41 1.11 -5.48
C ASP A 213 12.72 0.90 -6.96
N ARG A 214 13.34 1.92 -7.56
CA ARG A 214 13.74 1.96 -8.98
C ARG A 214 15.13 1.40 -9.23
N GLY A 215 15.89 1.09 -8.18
CA GLY A 215 17.18 0.41 -8.30
C GLY A 215 17.04 -0.99 -8.89
N GLU A 216 18.12 -1.44 -9.53
CA GLU A 216 18.22 -2.84 -9.93
C GLU A 216 18.29 -3.73 -8.68
N PRO A 217 17.61 -4.89 -8.65
CA PRO A 217 17.56 -5.76 -7.47
C PRO A 217 18.95 -6.15 -6.94
N GLU A 218 19.93 -6.31 -7.82
CA GLU A 218 21.31 -6.65 -7.48
C GLU A 218 22.01 -5.54 -6.68
N ALA A 219 21.61 -4.28 -6.88
CA ALA A 219 22.17 -3.15 -6.15
C ALA A 219 21.87 -3.25 -4.64
N MET A 220 20.78 -3.92 -4.25
CA MET A 220 20.43 -4.17 -2.85
C MET A 220 21.49 -4.97 -2.08
N LEU A 221 22.41 -5.65 -2.76
CA LEU A 221 23.50 -6.40 -2.12
C LEU A 221 24.56 -5.48 -1.52
N ALA A 222 24.73 -4.25 -2.03
CA ALA A 222 25.74 -3.34 -1.53
C ALA A 222 25.42 -2.87 -0.09
N PRO A 223 26.42 -2.76 0.82
CA PRO A 223 26.19 -2.37 2.22
C PRO A 223 25.53 -1.00 2.37
N ASP A 224 25.95 -0.03 1.58
CA ASP A 224 25.48 1.36 1.67
C ASP A 224 24.32 1.66 0.72
N TRP A 225 23.74 0.63 0.11
CA TRP A 225 22.62 0.80 -0.79
C TRP A 225 21.42 1.45 -0.10
N ARG A 226 20.74 2.33 -0.84
CA ARG A 226 19.50 2.98 -0.43
C ARG A 226 18.50 2.88 -1.59
N PRO A 227 17.21 2.65 -1.28
CA PRO A 227 16.20 2.65 -2.32
C PRO A 227 16.03 4.04 -2.92
N ALA A 228 15.79 4.08 -4.22
CA ALA A 228 15.56 5.32 -4.97
C ALA A 228 14.12 5.36 -5.48
N PHE A 229 13.45 6.50 -5.29
CA PHE A 229 12.06 6.72 -5.70
C PHE A 229 11.97 8.01 -6.51
N HIS A 230 10.93 8.11 -7.34
CA HIS A 230 10.53 9.37 -7.98
C HIS A 230 9.76 10.29 -7.01
N LEU A 231 10.21 10.34 -5.75
CA LEU A 231 9.68 11.17 -4.68
C LEU A 231 10.84 11.88 -4.01
N ALA A 232 10.78 13.20 -3.97
CA ALA A 232 11.71 14.04 -3.21
C ALA A 232 10.98 14.62 -2.00
N ILE A 233 11.64 14.58 -0.84
CA ILE A 233 11.12 15.28 0.34
C ILE A 233 11.34 16.79 0.19
N GLU A 234 10.32 17.57 0.51
CA GLU A 234 10.43 19.02 0.62
C GLU A 234 10.98 19.33 2.01
N CYS A 235 12.32 19.55 2.13
CA CYS A 235 12.99 19.70 3.43
C CYS A 235 12.41 20.81 4.31
N GLU A 236 11.90 21.87 3.71
CA GLU A 236 11.27 23.00 4.41
C GLU A 236 9.79 22.74 4.78
N ALA A 237 9.19 21.66 4.28
CA ALA A 237 7.79 21.30 4.49
C ALA A 237 7.66 20.11 5.46
N VAL A 238 8.31 20.25 6.62
CA VAL A 238 8.17 19.35 7.76
C VAL A 238 7.36 20.05 8.85
N SER A 239 6.34 19.37 9.37
CA SER A 239 5.44 19.92 10.37
C SER A 239 5.30 18.98 11.56
N MET A 240 5.08 19.57 12.74
CA MET A 240 4.86 18.86 13.98
C MET A 240 3.40 19.01 14.41
N HIS A 241 2.77 17.90 14.78
CA HIS A 241 1.36 17.82 15.17
C HIS A 241 1.26 17.16 16.53
N VAL A 242 0.61 17.81 17.49
CA VAL A 242 0.33 17.22 18.80
C VAL A 242 -1.11 16.70 18.78
N ILE A 243 -1.32 15.45 19.17
CA ILE A 243 -2.64 14.84 19.11
C ILE A 243 -3.48 15.27 20.31
N GLU A 244 -4.51 16.08 20.05
CA GLU A 244 -5.40 16.59 21.10
C GLU A 244 -6.57 15.65 21.42
N GLY A 245 -6.93 14.74 20.49
CA GLY A 245 -8.06 13.84 20.68
C GLY A 245 -8.20 12.78 19.59
N VAL A 246 -8.86 11.67 19.92
CA VAL A 246 -9.19 10.57 18.99
C VAL A 246 -10.70 10.36 19.01
N ARG A 247 -11.34 10.33 17.83
CA ARG A 247 -12.77 10.04 17.69
C ARG A 247 -12.97 8.55 17.41
N TYR A 248 -13.79 7.89 18.22
CA TYR A 248 -14.14 6.49 18.04
C TYR A 248 -15.53 6.33 17.41
N SER A 249 -15.66 5.40 16.47
CA SER A 249 -16.93 4.91 15.94
C SER A 249 -16.99 3.40 16.19
N HIS A 250 -18.15 2.88 16.59
CA HIS A 250 -18.32 1.47 16.92
C HIS A 250 -19.69 0.94 16.52
N VAL A 251 -19.77 -0.36 16.25
CA VAL A 251 -21.03 -1.07 15.98
C VAL A 251 -21.32 -1.97 17.19
N PRO A 252 -22.43 -1.78 17.91
CA PRO A 252 -22.77 -2.63 19.05
C PRO A 252 -23.15 -4.04 18.57
N ALA A 253 -22.67 -5.07 19.26
CA ALA A 253 -23.03 -6.47 19.02
C ALA A 253 -23.45 -7.13 20.35
N SER A 254 -24.55 -7.89 20.34
CA SER A 254 -25.05 -8.61 21.52
C SER A 254 -24.39 -9.98 21.66
N ILE A 255 -23.90 -10.31 22.86
CA ILE A 255 -23.46 -11.66 23.22
C ILE A 255 -24.60 -12.33 24.00
N PRO A 256 -25.21 -13.44 23.51
CA PRO A 256 -26.24 -14.15 24.26
C PRO A 256 -25.62 -14.83 25.49
N VAL A 257 -26.02 -14.38 26.68
CA VAL A 257 -25.65 -15.02 27.95
C VAL A 257 -26.74 -16.02 28.31
N GLN A 258 -26.40 -17.31 28.37
CA GLN A 258 -27.31 -18.32 28.94
C GLN A 258 -27.39 -18.09 30.45
N ALA A 259 -28.59 -17.78 30.95
CA ALA A 259 -28.82 -17.72 32.40
C ALA A 259 -28.59 -19.13 32.98
N THR A 260 -27.50 -19.29 33.74
CA THR A 260 -27.31 -20.45 34.61
C THR A 260 -28.43 -20.41 35.64
N LYS A 261 -29.31 -21.43 35.60
CA LYS A 261 -30.25 -21.67 36.69
C LYS A 261 -29.43 -21.83 37.98
N SER A 262 -29.63 -20.91 38.91
CA SER A 262 -29.15 -21.02 40.29
C SER A 262 -29.67 -22.32 40.89
N TRP A 263 -28.75 -23.17 41.37
CA TRP A 263 -29.05 -24.34 42.20
C TRP A 263 -29.40 -23.90 43.62
#